data_AF-A0AAN7HGA0-F1
#
_entry.id   AF-A0AAN7HGA0-F1
#
_cell.length_a   1.000
_cell.length_b   1.000
_cell.length_c   1.000
_cell.angle_alpha   90.00
_cell.angle_beta   90.00
_cell.angle_gamma   90.00
#
_symmetry.space_group_name_H-M   'P 1'
#
loop_
_entity.id
_entity.type
_entity.pdbx_description
1 polymer ?
#
loop_
_entity_poly.entity_id
_entity_poly.type
_entity_poly.pdbx_seq_one_letter_code
_entity_poly.pdbx_strand_id
1 'polypeptide(L)'
;MSEDLRRTIAKSEVARQQTPRDKWAPGSWAKAAAYNATKPEVRCPVVIGGDSIFRTAEDLRDLCQLPSIPQVIQTTETMLTFLPEEEPEDKNEEKETLDVADIGLGEYLDLQDVTAGETIVVWFHGQKRLAWLARARRTPSPKEPSPYADFNLT
;
A
#
# COMPACT_ATOMS: atom_id res chain seq x y z
N MET A 1 24.04 -25.44 7.37
CA MET A 1 22.62 -25.82 7.21
C MET A 1 21.80 -25.53 8.49
N SER A 2 21.82 -24.30 9.04
CA SER A 2 21.24 -24.03 10.38
C SER A 2 20.24 -22.86 10.42
N GLU A 3 20.28 -21.94 9.44
CA GLU A 3 19.37 -20.78 9.38
C GLU A 3 17.97 -21.12 8.86
N ASP A 4 17.87 -22.05 7.90
CA ASP A 4 16.59 -22.51 7.35
C ASP A 4 15.70 -23.16 8.40
N LEU A 5 16.28 -23.92 9.33
CA LEU A 5 15.51 -24.58 10.38
C LEU A 5 14.94 -23.55 11.36
N ARG A 6 15.72 -22.53 11.73
CA ARG A 6 15.27 -21.45 12.62
C ARG A 6 14.15 -20.63 11.98
N ARG A 7 14.26 -20.33 10.68
CA ARG A 7 13.19 -19.67 9.91
C ARG A 7 11.92 -20.51 9.87
N THR A 8 12.06 -21.82 9.67
CA THR A 8 10.92 -22.74 9.56
C THR A 8 10.20 -22.90 10.90
N ILE A 9 10.95 -23.01 12.00
CA ILE A 9 10.40 -23.09 13.36
C ILE A 9 9.66 -21.80 13.71
N ALA A 10 10.29 -20.64 13.50
CA ALA A 10 9.67 -19.34 13.76
C ALA A 10 8.38 -19.14 12.94
N LYS A 11 8.37 -19.55 11.67
CA LYS A 11 7.17 -19.51 10.81
C LYS A 11 6.05 -20.40 11.34
N SER A 12 6.39 -21.60 11.83
CA SER A 12 5.41 -22.57 12.37
C SER A 12 4.81 -22.14 13.71
N GLU A 13 5.58 -21.46 14.56
CA GLU A 13 5.10 -20.94 15.85
C GLU A 13 4.17 -19.75 15.67
N VAL A 14 4.49 -18.83 14.74
CA VAL A 14 3.62 -17.69 14.40
C VAL A 14 2.31 -18.17 13.77
N ALA A 15 2.35 -19.20 12.93
CA ALA A 15 1.15 -19.76 12.29
C ALA A 15 0.21 -20.45 13.30
N ARG A 16 0.75 -21.03 14.38
CA ARG A 16 -0.05 -21.69 15.43
C ARG A 16 -0.72 -20.73 16.41
N GLN A 17 -0.32 -19.45 16.45
CA GLN A 17 -0.88 -18.44 17.36
C GLN A 17 -2.01 -17.60 16.76
N GLN A 18 -2.40 -17.83 15.50
CA GLN A 18 -3.46 -17.06 14.85
C GLN A 18 -4.81 -17.76 14.92
N THR A 19 -5.31 -17.99 16.14
CA THR A 19 -6.76 -18.08 16.36
C THR A 19 -7.28 -16.64 16.50
N PRO A 20 -8.23 -16.18 15.65
CA PRO A 20 -8.69 -14.78 15.61
C PRO A 20 -9.28 -14.20 16.92
N ARG A 21 -9.36 -15.00 17.99
CA ARG A 21 -10.01 -14.67 19.27
C ARG A 21 -9.05 -14.54 20.45
N ASP A 22 -7.78 -14.91 20.32
CA ASP A 22 -6.86 -14.84 21.44
C ASP A 22 -6.30 -13.43 21.59
N LYS A 23 -6.44 -12.88 22.80
CA LYS A 23 -5.81 -11.60 23.16
C LYS A 23 -4.30 -11.78 23.03
N TRP A 24 -3.65 -10.85 22.34
CA TRP A 24 -2.20 -10.86 22.14
C TRP A 24 -1.49 -11.07 23.48
N ALA A 25 -0.56 -12.04 23.53
CA ALA A 25 0.24 -12.23 24.74
C ALA A 25 1.06 -10.96 25.03
N PRO A 26 1.29 -10.61 26.32
CA PRO A 26 2.13 -9.49 26.68
C PRO A 26 3.52 -9.60 26.03
N GLY A 27 3.97 -8.55 25.35
CA GLY A 27 5.25 -8.54 24.63
C GLY A 27 5.23 -9.11 23.21
N SER A 28 4.11 -9.67 22.73
CA SER A 28 3.97 -10.11 21.33
C SER A 28 4.10 -8.95 20.33
N TRP A 29 3.70 -7.73 20.71
CA TRP A 29 3.89 -6.53 19.89
C TRP A 29 5.37 -6.23 19.64
N ALA A 30 6.22 -6.33 20.66
CA ALA A 30 7.65 -6.09 20.51
C ALA A 30 8.31 -7.14 19.61
N LYS A 31 7.92 -8.42 19.76
CA LYS A 31 8.40 -9.50 18.89
C LYS A 31 7.91 -9.35 17.45
N ALA A 32 6.65 -8.98 17.25
CA ALA A 32 6.10 -8.72 15.92
C ALA A 32 6.75 -7.50 15.25
N ALA A 33 7.02 -6.43 16.01
CA ALA A 33 7.74 -5.26 15.52
C ALA A 33 9.19 -5.60 15.14
N ALA A 34 9.92 -6.34 15.98
CA ALA A 34 11.27 -6.79 15.67
C ALA A 34 11.31 -7.69 14.43
N TYR A 35 10.34 -8.61 14.29
CA TYR A 35 10.20 -9.43 13.09
C TYR A 35 9.87 -8.60 11.85
N ASN A 36 8.95 -7.63 11.95
CA ASN A 36 8.62 -6.74 10.84
C ASN A 36 9.81 -5.85 10.44
N ALA A 37 10.66 -5.44 11.39
CA ALA A 37 11.89 -4.70 11.09
C ALA A 37 12.92 -5.52 10.28
N THR A 38 12.83 -6.85 10.28
CA THR A 38 13.68 -7.72 9.44
C THR A 38 13.13 -7.96 8.04
N LYS A 39 11.92 -7.50 7.75
CA LYS A 39 11.32 -7.66 6.43
C LYS A 39 11.79 -6.55 5.49
N PRO A 40 11.89 -6.83 4.18
CA PRO A 40 12.10 -5.78 3.19
C PRO A 40 10.96 -4.76 3.28
N GLU A 41 11.30 -3.51 2.98
CA GLU A 41 10.37 -2.39 2.96
C GLU A 41 9.16 -2.74 2.09
N VAL A 42 7.96 -2.52 2.64
CA VAL A 42 6.72 -2.80 1.91
C VAL A 42 6.56 -1.72 0.85
N ARG A 43 6.47 -2.21 -0.39
CA ARG A 43 6.40 -1.44 -1.64
C ARG A 43 4.99 -1.53 -2.21
N CYS A 44 4.37 -0.36 -2.38
CA CYS A 44 2.96 -0.18 -2.67
C CYS A 44 2.77 0.49 -4.03
N PRO A 45 2.00 -0.11 -4.95
CA PRO A 45 1.80 0.44 -6.28
C PRO A 45 0.82 1.64 -6.27
N VAL A 46 1.15 2.68 -7.04
CA VAL A 46 0.31 3.87 -7.27
C VAL A 46 0.19 4.12 -8.76
N VAL A 47 -1.02 4.38 -9.25
CA VAL A 47 -1.28 4.62 -10.67
C VAL A 47 -0.85 6.03 -11.07
N ILE A 48 -0.06 6.11 -12.14
CA ILE A 48 0.37 7.32 -12.83
C ILE A 48 -0.27 7.31 -14.23
N GLY A 49 -0.69 8.47 -14.71
CA GLY A 49 -1.27 8.62 -16.03
C GLY A 49 -2.74 8.24 -16.10
N GLY A 50 -3.29 8.30 -17.32
CA GLY A 50 -4.70 8.04 -17.63
C GLY A 50 -5.65 8.89 -16.76
N ASP A 51 -6.30 8.19 -15.86
CA ASP A 51 -7.36 8.66 -14.97
C ASP A 51 -6.88 9.18 -13.60
N SER A 52 -5.57 9.10 -13.34
CA SER A 52 -4.92 9.60 -12.14
C SER A 52 -4.68 11.11 -12.20
N ILE A 53 -4.65 11.76 -11.03
CA ILE A 53 -4.18 13.16 -10.90
C ILE A 53 -2.69 13.30 -11.16
N PHE A 54 -1.92 12.22 -11.01
CA PHE A 54 -0.49 12.19 -11.28
C PHE A 54 -0.31 11.95 -12.78
N ARG A 55 0.21 12.94 -13.50
CA ARG A 55 0.54 12.78 -14.92
C ARG A 55 1.91 12.16 -15.10
N THR A 56 2.79 12.36 -14.12
CA THR A 56 4.18 11.92 -14.13
C THR A 56 4.61 11.40 -12.74
N ALA A 57 5.74 10.71 -12.67
CA ALA A 57 6.32 10.25 -11.41
C ALA A 57 6.87 11.41 -10.56
N GLU A 58 7.24 12.51 -11.22
CA GLU A 58 7.67 13.75 -10.61
C GLU A 58 6.53 14.40 -9.82
N ASP A 59 5.30 14.39 -10.33
CA ASP A 59 4.13 14.90 -9.60
C ASP A 59 3.91 14.14 -8.28
N LEU A 60 4.13 12.82 -8.32
CA LEU A 60 4.03 11.95 -7.16
C LEU A 60 5.17 12.23 -6.16
N ARG A 61 6.40 12.41 -6.67
CA ARG A 61 7.56 12.80 -5.86
C ARG A 61 7.30 14.12 -5.14
N ASP A 62 6.79 15.12 -5.85
CA ASP A 62 6.60 16.46 -5.31
C ASP A 62 5.48 16.51 -4.29
N LEU A 63 4.41 15.74 -4.49
CA LEU A 63 3.32 15.64 -3.51
C LEU A 63 3.76 14.91 -2.24
N CYS A 64 4.41 13.76 -2.38
CA CYS A 64 4.83 12.92 -1.25
C CYS A 64 6.20 13.31 -0.68
N GLN A 65 6.84 14.34 -1.23
CA GLN A 65 8.20 14.80 -0.86
C GLN A 65 9.24 13.67 -0.88
N LEU A 66 9.16 12.80 -1.89
CA LEU A 66 10.03 11.62 -1.98
C LEU A 66 11.50 12.03 -2.24
N PRO A 67 12.47 11.32 -1.66
CA PRO A 67 13.89 11.64 -1.82
C PRO A 67 14.41 11.40 -3.25
N SER A 68 13.71 10.59 -4.04
CA SER A 68 14.01 10.29 -5.45
C SER A 68 12.71 10.09 -6.22
N ILE A 69 12.80 10.24 -7.55
CA ILE A 69 11.68 9.90 -8.45
C ILE A 69 11.45 8.39 -8.36
N PRO A 70 10.21 7.94 -8.10
CA PRO A 70 9.91 6.51 -8.00
C PRO A 70 10.01 5.82 -9.37
N GLN A 71 10.33 4.53 -9.36
CA GLN A 71 10.37 3.74 -10.60
C GLN A 71 8.96 3.52 -11.12
N VAL A 72 8.75 3.75 -12.41
CA VAL A 72 7.49 3.52 -13.11
C VAL A 72 7.57 2.22 -13.89
N ILE A 73 6.57 1.36 -13.71
CA ILE A 73 6.43 0.08 -14.37
C ILE A 73 5.11 0.09 -15.12
N GLN A 74 5.14 -0.30 -16.39
CA GLN A 74 3.93 -0.53 -17.17
C GLN A 74 3.28 -1.84 -16.75
N THR A 75 1.99 -1.78 -16.46
CA THR A 75 1.20 -2.94 -16.10
C THR A 75 -0.21 -2.87 -16.64
N THR A 76 -1.01 -3.90 -16.36
CA THR A 76 -2.41 -3.99 -16.76
C THR A 76 -3.30 -4.03 -15.53
N GLU A 77 -4.43 -3.33 -15.61
CA GLU A 77 -5.53 -3.50 -14.68
C GLU A 77 -6.10 -4.94 -14.74
N THR A 78 -6.56 -5.45 -13.61
CA THR A 78 -7.21 -6.75 -13.52
C THR A 78 -8.35 -6.70 -12.51
N MET A 79 -9.15 -7.76 -12.45
CA MET A 79 -10.18 -7.90 -11.44
C MET A 79 -9.73 -8.84 -10.31
N LEU A 80 -10.19 -8.53 -9.10
CA LEU A 80 -10.08 -9.41 -7.93
C LEU A 80 -11.04 -10.61 -8.11
N THR A 81 -10.62 -11.60 -8.88
CA THR A 81 -11.35 -12.86 -8.99
C THR A 81 -10.99 -13.75 -7.80
N PHE A 82 -11.96 -14.06 -6.94
CA PHE A 82 -11.76 -14.96 -5.77
C PHE A 82 -11.74 -16.45 -6.13
N LEU A 83 -11.90 -16.78 -7.41
CA LEU A 83 -11.84 -18.15 -7.93
C LEU A 83 -10.43 -18.41 -8.49
N PRO A 84 -9.90 -19.64 -8.38
CA PRO A 84 -8.71 -20.03 -9.11
C PRO A 84 -9.02 -19.89 -10.60
N GLU A 85 -8.41 -18.88 -11.21
CA GLU A 85 -8.56 -18.58 -12.63
C GLU A 85 -7.84 -19.73 -13.37
N GLU A 86 -8.61 -20.59 -14.04
CA GLU A 86 -8.07 -21.35 -15.17
C GLU A 86 -7.42 -20.34 -16.11
N GLU A 87 -6.20 -20.64 -16.58
CA GLU A 87 -5.41 -19.74 -17.43
C GLU A 87 -6.32 -19.11 -18.49
N PRO A 88 -6.43 -17.77 -18.55
CA PRO A 88 -7.34 -17.18 -19.49
C PRO A 88 -6.81 -17.45 -20.89
N GLU A 89 -7.52 -18.35 -21.61
CA GLU A 89 -7.49 -18.41 -23.06
C GLU A 89 -7.55 -16.99 -23.61
N ASP A 90 -6.59 -16.68 -24.48
CA ASP A 90 -6.43 -15.44 -25.22
C ASP A 90 -7.76 -14.73 -25.50
N LYS A 91 -8.10 -13.75 -24.67
CA LYS A 91 -9.10 -12.75 -25.02
C LYS A 91 -8.41 -11.40 -25.10
N ASN A 92 -8.20 -11.07 -26.36
CA ASN A 92 -7.85 -9.80 -26.98
C ASN A 92 -8.86 -8.69 -26.62
N GLU A 93 -9.13 -8.48 -25.33
CA GLU A 93 -9.68 -7.23 -24.82
C GLU A 93 -8.49 -6.28 -24.70
N GLU A 94 -8.64 -5.06 -25.22
CA GLU A 94 -7.65 -3.98 -25.09
C GLU A 94 -7.39 -3.74 -23.60
N LYS A 95 -6.46 -4.52 -23.06
CA LYS A 95 -6.02 -4.50 -21.69
C LYS A 95 -5.39 -3.13 -21.46
N GLU A 96 -6.15 -2.24 -20.81
CA GLU A 96 -5.70 -0.88 -20.55
C GLU A 96 -4.37 -0.93 -19.80
N THR A 97 -3.34 -0.41 -20.47
CA THR A 97 -1.99 -0.38 -19.91
C THR A 97 -1.89 0.85 -19.02
N LEU A 98 -1.58 0.60 -17.75
CA LEU A 98 -1.44 1.60 -16.71
C LEU A 98 0.03 1.73 -16.34
N ASP A 99 0.49 2.97 -16.20
CA ASP A 99 1.78 3.24 -15.61
C ASP A 99 1.63 3.23 -14.09
N VAL A 100 2.46 2.47 -13.39
CA VAL A 100 2.38 2.30 -11.94
C VAL A 100 3.74 2.60 -11.31
N ALA A 101 3.77 3.54 -10.37
CA ALA A 101 4.94 3.80 -9.55
C ALA A 101 4.97 2.95 -8.28
N ASP A 102 6.18 2.59 -7.87
CA ASP A 102 6.43 1.94 -6.60
C ASP A 102 6.84 2.95 -5.51
N ILE A 103 6.10 3.01 -4.41
CA ILE A 103 6.41 3.85 -3.26
C ILE A 103 6.38 3.07 -1.94
N GLY A 104 6.98 3.62 -0.88
CA GLY A 104 6.94 3.02 0.45
C GLY A 104 5.55 3.08 1.08
N LEU A 105 5.31 2.18 2.04
CA LEU A 105 4.03 2.11 2.76
C LEU A 105 3.71 3.41 3.53
N GLY A 106 4.71 4.09 4.08
CA GLY A 106 4.49 5.34 4.81
C GLY A 106 3.94 6.42 3.89
N GLU A 107 4.62 6.65 2.77
CA GLU A 107 4.25 7.67 1.79
C GLU A 107 2.95 7.32 1.06
N TYR A 108 2.66 6.02 0.92
CA TYR A 108 1.38 5.54 0.42
C TYR A 108 0.21 5.90 1.34
N LEU A 109 0.37 5.76 2.66
CA LEU A 109 -0.68 6.13 3.62
C LEU A 109 -0.88 7.65 3.65
N ASP A 110 0.21 8.41 3.67
CA ASP A 110 0.14 9.89 3.62
C ASP A 110 -0.55 10.35 2.33
N LEU A 111 -0.26 9.70 1.19
CA LEU A 111 -0.91 9.96 -0.08
C LEU A 111 -2.43 9.72 -0.02
N GLN A 112 -2.87 8.62 0.60
CA GLN A 112 -4.30 8.32 0.77
C GLN A 112 -4.99 9.34 1.68
N ASP A 113 -4.27 9.97 2.61
CA ASP A 113 -4.82 11.00 3.49
C ASP A 113 -5.01 12.35 2.79
N VAL A 114 -4.14 12.68 1.83
CA VAL A 114 -4.23 13.95 1.07
C VAL A 114 -4.94 13.83 -0.28
N THR A 115 -5.25 12.62 -0.74
CA THR A 115 -5.95 12.37 -2.01
C THR A 115 -7.27 11.62 -1.83
N ALA A 116 -8.24 11.96 -2.68
CA ALA A 116 -9.45 11.18 -2.86
C ALA A 116 -9.26 10.32 -4.11
N GLY A 117 -9.64 9.06 -4.02
CA GLY A 117 -9.37 8.08 -5.05
C GLY A 117 -10.00 6.74 -4.71
N GLU A 118 -9.61 5.74 -5.47
CA GLU A 118 -10.06 4.36 -5.30
C GLU A 118 -8.88 3.40 -5.36
N THR A 119 -9.10 2.20 -4.81
CA THR A 119 -8.12 1.13 -4.89
C THR A 119 -8.51 0.19 -6.03
N ILE A 120 -7.66 0.08 -7.03
CA ILE A 120 -7.83 -0.84 -8.16
C ILE A 120 -6.89 -2.05 -8.02
N VAL A 121 -7.12 -3.11 -8.79
CA VAL A 121 -6.26 -4.29 -8.79
C VAL A 121 -5.42 -4.26 -10.05
N VAL A 122 -4.11 -4.37 -9.87
CA VAL A 122 -3.15 -4.38 -10.98
C VAL A 122 -2.27 -5.61 -10.88
N TRP A 123 -1.74 -6.06 -12.00
CA TRP A 123 -0.58 -6.94 -11.97
C TRP A 123 0.64 -6.14 -11.52
N PHE A 124 1.42 -6.61 -10.56
CA PHE A 124 2.62 -5.91 -10.10
C PHE A 124 3.66 -6.93 -9.65
N HIS A 125 4.81 -6.94 -10.32
CA HIS A 125 5.85 -7.96 -10.14
C HIS A 125 5.32 -9.41 -10.20
N GLY A 126 4.45 -9.70 -11.17
CA GLY A 126 3.91 -11.06 -11.38
C GLY A 126 2.85 -11.50 -10.36
N GLN A 127 2.35 -10.59 -9.52
CA GLN A 127 1.29 -10.86 -8.56
C GLN A 127 0.17 -9.83 -8.69
N LYS A 128 -1.08 -10.22 -8.43
CA LYS A 128 -2.18 -9.26 -8.28
C LYS A 128 -1.97 -8.44 -7.00
N ARG A 129 -1.91 -7.12 -7.13
CA ARG A 129 -1.77 -6.18 -6.00
C ARG A 129 -2.80 -5.07 -6.08
N LEU A 130 -3.11 -4.53 -4.91
CA LEU A 130 -3.94 -3.35 -4.77
C LEU A 130 -3.10 -2.10 -5.05
N ALA A 131 -3.51 -1.30 -6.03
CA ALA A 131 -2.90 -0.03 -6.37
C ALA A 131 -3.84 1.13 -6.06
N TRP A 132 -3.27 2.27 -5.67
CA TRP A 132 -4.05 3.48 -5.45
C TRP A 132 -4.19 4.30 -6.73
N LEU A 133 -5.43 4.58 -7.13
CA LEU A 133 -5.79 5.49 -8.20
C LEU A 133 -6.31 6.79 -7.60
N ALA A 134 -5.46 7.80 -7.53
CA ALA A 134 -5.83 9.11 -7.00
C ALA A 134 -6.61 9.92 -8.04
N ARG A 135 -7.86 10.28 -7.74
CA ARG A 135 -8.78 11.00 -8.63
C ARG A 135 -8.82 12.51 -8.36
N ALA A 136 -8.56 12.93 -7.13
CA ALA A 136 -8.55 14.33 -6.72
C ALA A 136 -7.67 14.55 -5.48
N ARG A 137 -7.31 15.81 -5.20
CA ARG A 137 -6.77 16.21 -3.90
C ARG A 137 -7.92 16.44 -2.92
N ARG A 138 -7.77 15.98 -1.69
CA ARG A 138 -8.69 16.36 -0.62
C ARG A 138 -8.44 17.83 -0.28
N THR A 139 -9.52 18.60 -0.19
CA THR A 139 -9.42 19.92 0.41
C THR A 139 -9.18 19.77 1.90
N PRO A 140 -8.27 20.56 2.51
CA PRO A 140 -8.19 20.61 3.95
C PRO A 140 -9.56 21.02 4.47
N SER A 141 -10.17 20.18 5.31
CA SER A 141 -11.35 20.61 6.04
C SER A 141 -10.97 21.89 6.80
N PRO A 142 -11.86 22.90 6.84
CA PRO A 142 -11.63 24.03 7.72
C PRO A 142 -11.42 23.44 9.12
N LYS A 143 -10.25 23.67 9.72
CA LYS A 143 -10.03 23.34 11.13
C LYS A 143 -11.10 24.10 11.88
N GLU A 144 -12.13 23.39 12.36
CA GLU A 144 -13.08 24.00 13.27
C GLU A 144 -12.26 24.58 14.42
N PRO A 145 -12.37 25.89 14.72
CA PRO A 145 -11.66 26.46 15.85
C PRO A 145 -12.08 25.67 17.08
N SER A 146 -11.11 25.07 17.76
CA SER A 146 -11.36 24.36 19.01
C SER A 146 -12.13 25.29 19.94
N PRO A 147 -13.31 24.89 20.45
CA PRO A 147 -14.10 25.71 21.38
C PRO A 147 -13.39 25.97 22.72
N TYR A 148 -12.18 25.43 22.90
CA TYR A 148 -11.34 25.60 24.08
C TYR A 148 -10.15 26.57 23.85
N ALA A 149 -10.06 27.24 22.70
CA ALA A 149 -8.96 28.16 22.40
C ALA A 149 -8.97 29.45 23.28
N ASP A 150 -10.08 29.77 23.93
CA ASP A 150 -10.23 31.00 24.73
C ASP A 150 -9.85 30.85 26.22
N PHE A 151 -9.39 29.68 26.67
CA PHE A 151 -9.09 29.45 28.09
C PHE A 151 -7.70 29.88 28.57
N ASN A 152 -6.99 30.72 27.82
CA ASN A 152 -5.78 31.37 28.31
C ASN A 152 -5.83 32.85 27.99
N LEU A 153 -6.32 33.65 28.94
CA LEU A 153 -5.86 34.99 29.29
C LEU A 153 -6.80 35.58 30.36
N THR A 154 -6.46 35.41 31.64
CA THR A 154 -6.05 36.47 32.60
C THR A 154 -6.07 35.90 34.00
#